data_AF-W4LI66-F1
#
_entry.id   AF-W4LI66-F1
#
_cell.length_a   1.000
_cell.length_b   1.000
_cell.length_c   1.000
_cell.angle_alpha   90.00
_cell.angle_beta   90.00
_cell.angle_gamma   90.00
#
_symmetry.space_group_name_H-M   'P 1'
#
loop_
_entity.id
_entity.type
_entity.pdbx_description
1 polymer ?
#
loop_
_entity_poly.entity_id
_entity_poly.type
_entity_poly.pdbx_seq_one_letter_code
_entity_poly.pdbx_strand_id
1 'polypeptide(L)' 'MQDLTKDEVQGLGHAVGLEIQDPELTEVAYSLNALLEALDNINPPGLDQVEPLPILLPPS' A
#
# COMPACT_ATOMS: atom_id res chain seq x y z
N MET A 1 -2.00 -9.02 6.67
CA MET A 1 -1.02 -7.93 6.84
C MET A 1 -1.39 -7.08 8.06
N GLN A 2 -0.45 -6.34 8.67
CA GLN A 2 -0.77 -5.43 9.79
C GLN A 2 -1.37 -4.12 9.26
N ASP A 3 -2.37 -3.57 9.96
CA ASP A 3 -2.96 -2.26 9.66
C ASP A 3 -1.92 -1.13 9.79
N LEU A 4 -2.00 -0.16 8.86
CA LEU A 4 -1.23 1.06 8.88
C LEU A 4 -1.80 2.06 9.88
N THR A 5 -0.90 2.67 10.63
CA THR A 5 -1.17 3.83 11.49
C THR A 5 -1.30 5.12 10.66
N LYS A 6 -1.92 6.15 11.24
CA LYS A 6 -2.02 7.47 10.59
C LYS A 6 -0.66 8.05 10.21
N ASP A 7 0.35 7.90 11.07
CA ASP A 7 1.70 8.42 10.82
C ASP A 7 2.36 7.71 9.63
N GLU A 8 2.15 6.40 9.49
CA GLU A 8 2.63 5.63 8.34
C GLU A 8 1.91 6.04 7.06
N VAL A 9 0.59 6.21 7.10
CA VAL A 9 -0.20 6.69 5.95
C VAL A 9 0.25 8.09 5.54
N GLN A 10 0.50 8.97 6.50
CA GLN A 10 1.04 10.30 6.24
C GLN A 10 2.42 10.23 5.58
N GLY A 11 3.32 9.40 6.10
CA GLY A 11 4.65 9.16 5.52
C GLY A 11 4.59 8.63 4.08
N LEU A 12 3.67 7.70 3.80
CA LEU A 12 3.44 7.19 2.44
C LEU A 12 2.92 8.28 1.49
N GLY A 13 2.03 9.15 1.98
CA GLY A 13 1.57 10.33 1.24
C GLY A 13 2.74 11.24 0.85
N HIS A 14 3.58 11.61 1.83
CA HIS A 14 4.75 12.45 1.57
C HIS A 14 5.71 11.83 0.54
N ALA A 15 5.90 10.50 0.57
CA ALA A 15 6.78 9.80 -0.37
C ALA A 15 6.35 9.94 -1.83
N VAL A 16 5.05 10.15 -2.08
CA VAL A 16 4.49 10.40 -3.42
C VAL A 16 4.17 11.87 -3.67
N GLY A 17 4.63 12.78 -2.80
CA GLY A 17 4.42 14.22 -2.92
C GLY A 17 3.02 14.69 -2.56
N LEU A 18 2.28 13.92 -1.76
CA LEU A 18 0.95 14.26 -1.25
C LEU A 18 1.02 14.64 0.24
N GLU A 19 0.51 15.82 0.56
CA GLU A 19 0.35 16.31 1.92
C GLU A 19 -1.09 16.06 2.38
N ILE A 20 -1.30 15.02 3.18
CA ILE A 20 -2.64 14.61 3.64
C ILE A 20 -2.79 15.03 5.11
N GLN A 21 -3.87 15.74 5.42
CA GLN A 21 -4.17 16.23 6.77
C GLN A 21 -5.50 15.68 7.26
N ASP A 22 -5.81 15.82 8.54
CA ASP A 22 -7.16 15.51 9.04
C ASP A 22 -8.17 16.57 8.54
N PRO A 23 -9.41 16.17 8.17
CA PRO A 23 -9.99 14.85 8.39
C PRO A 23 -9.67 13.79 7.31
N GLU A 24 -9.14 14.18 6.15
CA GLU A 24 -8.90 13.27 5.02
C GLU A 24 -7.94 12.12 5.36
N LEU A 25 -6.93 12.38 6.19
CA LEU A 25 -5.97 11.39 6.66
C LEU A 25 -6.66 10.20 7.34
N THR A 26 -7.74 10.46 8.08
CA THR A 26 -8.53 9.41 8.72
C THR A 26 -9.23 8.52 7.68
N GLU A 27 -9.83 9.13 6.67
CA GLU A 27 -10.55 8.40 5.62
C GLU A 27 -9.61 7.60 4.71
N VAL A 28 -8.46 8.19 4.36
CA VAL A 28 -7.41 7.51 3.59
C VAL A 28 -6.88 6.31 4.37
N ALA A 29 -6.63 6.44 5.67
CA ALA A 29 -6.18 5.34 6.51
C ALA A 29 -7.18 4.17 6.53
N TYR A 30 -8.48 4.45 6.70
CA TYR A 30 -9.51 3.41 6.61
C TYR A 30 -9.54 2.74 5.24
N SER A 31 -9.47 3.53 4.16
CA SER A 31 -9.51 3.01 2.80
C SER A 31 -8.32 2.11 2.48
N LEU A 32 -7.11 2.51 2.90
CA LEU A 32 -5.89 1.72 2.71
C LEU A 32 -5.91 0.43 3.52
N ASN A 33 -6.35 0.47 4.77
CA ASN A 33 -6.43 -0.73 5.61
C ASN A 33 -7.48 -1.73 5.08
N ALA A 34 -8.63 -1.26 4.59
CA ALA A 34 -9.60 -2.12 3.92
C ALA A 34 -9.03 -2.77 2.64
N LEU A 35 -8.21 -2.05 1.88
CA LEU A 35 -7.52 -2.61 0.72
C LEU A 35 -6.49 -3.67 1.13
N LEU A 36 -5.70 -3.42 2.18
CA LEU A 36 -4.72 -4.37 2.71
C LEU A 36 -5.41 -5.67 3.17
N GLU A 37 -6.57 -5.57 3.83
CA GLU A 37 -7.37 -6.72 4.22
C GLU A 37 -7.86 -7.50 2.98
N ALA A 38 -8.33 -6.81 1.94
CA ALA A 38 -8.74 -7.45 0.70
C ALA A 38 -7.56 -8.17 0.00
N LEU A 39 -6.36 -7.58 0.03
CA LEU A 39 -5.14 -8.17 -0.54
C LEU A 39 -4.65 -9.38 0.27
N ASP A 40 -4.80 -9.39 1.59
CA ASP A 40 -4.39 -10.52 2.44
C ASP A 40 -5.17 -11.81 2.08
N ASN A 41 -6.37 -11.66 1.54
CA ASN A 41 -7.18 -12.77 1.02
C ASN A 41 -6.70 -13.29 -0.35
N ILE A 42 -5.78 -12.59 -1.01
CA ILE A 42 -5.20 -13.00 -2.30
C ILE A 42 -3.92 -13.80 -2.03
N ASN A 43 -4.08 -15.11 -1.85
CA ASN A 43 -2.96 -16.05 -1.69
C ASN A 43 -2.95 -17.10 -2.83
N PRO A 44 -2.53 -16.72 -4.05
CA PRO A 44 -2.48 -17.67 -5.16
C PRO A 44 -1.45 -18.78 -4.89
N PRO A 45 -1.80 -20.05 -5.21
CA PRO A 45 -0.92 -21.18 -4.96
C PRO A 45 0.37 -21.07 -5.80
N GLY A 46 1.51 -21.38 -5.19
CA GLY A 46 2.82 -21.40 -5.87
C GLY A 46 3.52 -20.05 -5.99
N LEU A 47 3.05 -19.01 -5.27
CA LEU A 47 3.73 -17.71 -5.15
C LEU A 47 5.18 -17.83 -4.67
N ASP A 48 5.43 -18.79 -3.78
CA ASP A 48 6.73 -19.12 -3.21
C ASP A 48 7.64 -19.92 -4.17
N GLN A 49 7.10 -20.38 -5.30
CA GLN A 49 7.78 -21.27 -6.26
C GLN A 49 8.20 -20.53 -7.54
N VAL A 50 7.86 -19.25 -7.67
CA VAL A 50 8.16 -18.44 -8.85
C VAL A 50 9.04 -17.26 -8.49
N GLU A 51 10.06 -16.99 -9.31
CA GLU A 51 10.87 -15.78 -9.14
C GLU A 51 10.05 -14.55 -9.56
N PRO A 52 10.11 -13.43 -8.80
CA PRO A 52 9.44 -12.21 -9.18
C PRO A 52 10.05 -11.67 -10.48
N LEU A 53 9.21 -11.39 -11.48
CA LEU A 53 9.66 -10.77 -12.72
C LEU A 53 9.95 -9.29 -12.46
N PRO A 54 11.21 -8.82 -12.63
CA PRO A 54 11.52 -7.41 -12.45
C PRO A 54 10.86 -6.57 -13.55
N ILE A 55 10.08 -5.57 -13.16
CA ILE A 55 9.57 -4.55 -14.09
C ILE A 55 10.68 -3.51 -14.27
N LEU A 56 11.37 -3.58 -15.42
CA LEU A 56 12.33 -2.54 -15.83
C LEU A 56 11.55 -1.42 -16.51
N LEU A 57 11.29 -0.34 -15.79
CA LEU A 57 10.70 0.86 -16.39
C LEU A 57 11.72 1.47 -17.37
N PRO A 58 11.34 1.79 -18.62
CA PRO A 58 12.22 2.51 -19.54
C PRO A 58 12.58 3.90 -18.97
N PRO A 59 13.78 4.44 -19.30
CA PRO A 59 14.18 5.75 -18.83
C PRO A 59 13.17 6.82 -19.26
N SER A 60 12.87 7.74 -18.33
CA SER A 60 12.00 8.90 -18.55
C SER A 60 12.65 9.99 -19.40
#